data_AF-A0A939XRS1-F1
#
_entry.id   AF-A0A939XRS1-F1
#
_cell.length_a   1.000
_cell.length_b   1.000
_cell.length_c   1.000
_cell.angle_alpha   90.00
_cell.angle_beta   90.00
_cell.angle_gamma   90.00
#
_symmetry.space_group_name_H-M   'P 1'
#
loop_
_entity.id
_entity.type
_entity.pdbx_description
1 polymer ?
#
loop_
_entity_poly.entity_id
_entity_poly.type
_entity_poly.pdbx_seq_one_letter_code
_entity_poly.pdbx_strand_id
1 'polypeptide(L)'
;MITVNPCLPSMPNSYLFAEVARRRKNAEAMHRERRLISLGIGDVSKPLPQAAVRALHAASDEMGAEATLKGYGPAEGYAFLRSAVCAHDYATRGVTIYPEEVFITTGAKETVAQFQWLFDRSCIAAVSDPV
;
A
#
# COMPACT_ATOMS: atom_id res chain seq x y z
N MET A 1 16.60 -21.22 -23.86
CA MET A 1 17.16 -19.86 -23.77
C MET A 1 16.07 -19.00 -23.16
N ILE A 2 16.33 -18.32 -22.03
CA ILE A 2 15.34 -17.46 -21.36
C ILE A 2 15.38 -16.09 -22.04
N THR A 3 14.24 -15.58 -22.49
CA THR A 3 14.12 -14.25 -23.11
C THR A 3 13.70 -13.22 -22.06
N VAL A 4 14.24 -12.01 -22.18
CA VAL A 4 13.88 -10.87 -21.31
C VAL A 4 12.45 -10.43 -21.62
N ASN A 5 11.69 -10.03 -20.59
CA ASN A 5 10.37 -9.45 -20.78
C ASN A 5 10.47 -8.17 -21.65
N PRO A 6 9.79 -8.12 -22.82
CA PRO A 6 9.91 -7.01 -23.76
C PRO A 6 9.34 -5.68 -23.25
N CYS A 7 8.59 -5.68 -22.13
CA CYS A 7 8.09 -4.46 -21.50
C CYS A 7 9.13 -3.79 -20.58
N LEU A 8 10.21 -4.48 -20.18
CA LEU A 8 11.22 -3.89 -19.29
C LEU A 8 11.98 -2.72 -19.95
N PRO A 9 12.41 -2.80 -21.23
CA PRO A 9 13.13 -1.69 -21.88
C PRO A 9 12.28 -0.42 -22.06
N SER A 10 10.95 -0.51 -22.06
CA SER A 10 10.07 0.65 -22.16
C SER A 10 9.84 1.36 -20.82
N MET A 11 10.30 0.79 -19.70
CA MET A 11 10.21 1.45 -18.40
C MET A 11 11.19 2.63 -18.34
N PRO A 12 10.78 3.80 -17.82
CA PRO A 12 11.67 4.95 -17.72
C PRO A 12 12.86 4.64 -16.81
N ASN A 13 14.05 5.04 -17.25
CA ASN A 13 15.32 4.80 -16.55
C ASN A 13 15.45 5.53 -15.20
N SER A 14 14.56 6.49 -14.90
CA SER A 14 14.62 7.29 -13.67
C SER A 14 13.33 7.22 -12.88
N TYR A 15 13.42 6.67 -11.66
CA TYR A 15 12.38 6.74 -10.66
C TYR A 15 12.59 7.99 -9.80
N LEU A 16 11.63 8.93 -9.83
CA LEU A 16 11.72 10.24 -9.16
C LEU A 16 12.24 10.13 -7.72
N PHE A 17 11.67 9.22 -6.93
CA PHE A 17 12.03 9.09 -5.52
C PHE A 17 13.42 8.50 -5.30
N ALA A 18 13.95 7.69 -6.23
CA ALA A 18 15.33 7.22 -6.17
C ALA A 18 16.31 8.38 -6.41
N GLU A 19 15.99 9.26 -7.37
CA GLU A 19 16.80 10.45 -7.65
C GLU A 19 16.75 11.46 -6.48
N VAL A 20 15.57 11.69 -5.90
CA VAL A 20 15.42 12.52 -4.69
C VAL A 20 16.23 11.95 -3.53
N ALA A 21 16.17 10.63 -3.30
CA ALA A 21 16.96 9.98 -2.25
C ALA A 21 18.48 10.11 -2.49
N ARG A 22 18.93 9.95 -3.74
CA ARG A 22 20.34 10.15 -4.12
C ARG A 22 20.82 11.57 -3.83
N ARG A 23 20.04 12.58 -4.24
CA ARG A 23 20.38 13.99 -3.99
C ARG A 23 20.36 14.34 -2.50
N ARG A 24 19.37 13.83 -1.76
CA ARG A 24 19.28 13.98 -0.31
C ARG A 24 20.54 13.48 0.37
N LYS A 25 20.96 12.25 0.06
CA LYS A 25 22.18 11.64 0.62
C LYS A 25 23.44 12.45 0.31
N ASN A 26 23.56 12.96 -0.91
CA ASN A 26 24.69 13.81 -1.29
C ASN A 26 24.70 15.14 -0.53
N ALA A 27 23.54 15.78 -0.36
CA ALA A 27 23.42 17.02 0.39
C ALA A 27 23.75 16.83 1.88
N GLU A 28 23.25 15.74 2.50
CA GLU A 28 23.58 15.36 3.88
C GLU A 28 25.09 15.10 4.06
N ALA A 29 25.76 14.54 3.05
CA ALA A 29 27.20 14.30 3.10
C ALA A 29 28.06 15.57 2.95
N MET A 30 27.61 16.54 2.13
CA MET A 30 28.33 17.78 1.84
C MET A 30 28.12 18.87 2.90
N HIS A 31 27.00 18.85 3.63
CA HIS A 31 26.62 19.88 4.60
C HIS A 31 26.29 19.29 5.97
N ARG A 32 27.26 18.57 6.57
CA ARG A 32 27.06 17.84 7.84
C ARG A 32 26.73 18.76 9.02
N GLU A 33 27.09 20.03 8.94
CA GLU A 33 26.81 21.05 9.94
C GLU A 33 25.37 21.59 9.86
N ARG A 34 24.64 21.28 8.79
CA ARG A 34 23.27 21.76 8.56
C ARG A 34 22.27 20.61 8.68
N ARG A 35 21.20 20.85 9.40
CA ARG A 35 20.08 19.89 9.48
C ARG A 35 19.22 20.00 8.23
N LEU A 36 19.20 18.95 7.42
CA LEU A 36 18.26 18.83 6.30
C LEU A 36 16.86 18.49 6.81
N ILE A 37 15.84 19.21 6.32
CA ILE A 37 14.43 18.93 6.58
C ILE A 37 13.82 18.34 5.31
N SER A 38 13.32 17.11 5.39
CA SER A 38 12.73 16.40 4.26
C SER A 38 11.20 16.57 4.27
N LEU A 39 10.66 17.21 3.22
CA LEU A 39 9.22 17.38 2.98
C LEU A 39 8.80 16.71 1.65
N GLY A 40 9.49 15.64 1.25
CA GLY A 40 9.35 14.99 -0.06
C GLY A 40 8.30 13.89 -0.11
N ILE A 41 8.74 12.63 -0.07
CA ILE A 41 7.96 11.40 -0.39
C ILE A 41 6.66 11.19 0.42
N GLY A 42 6.44 11.96 1.48
CA GLY A 42 5.22 11.87 2.30
C GLY A 42 5.19 10.68 3.26
N ASP A 43 6.34 10.27 3.79
CA ASP A 43 6.41 9.22 4.82
C ASP A 43 5.91 9.73 6.19
N VAL A 44 5.41 8.81 7.02
CA VAL A 44 4.83 9.14 8.32
C VAL A 44 5.89 9.58 9.32
N SER A 45 5.53 10.52 10.20
CA SER A 45 6.43 11.07 11.22
C SER A 45 5.96 10.82 12.66
N LYS A 46 4.87 10.08 12.83
CA LYS A 46 4.22 9.80 14.11
C LYS A 46 4.04 8.30 14.32
N PRO A 47 4.04 7.82 15.57
CA PRO A 47 3.79 6.42 15.87
C PRO A 47 2.35 6.03 15.55
N LEU A 48 2.10 4.72 15.45
CA LEU A 48 0.75 4.18 15.31
C LEU A 48 -0.13 4.59 16.51
N PRO A 49 -1.43 4.85 16.28
CA PRO A 49 -2.37 5.05 17.37
C PRO A 49 -2.39 3.85 18.33
N GLN A 50 -2.49 4.12 19.63
CA GLN A 50 -2.46 3.07 20.65
C GLN A 50 -3.57 2.02 20.51
N ALA A 51 -4.71 2.39 19.90
CA ALA A 51 -5.77 1.45 19.58
C ALA A 51 -5.30 0.37 18.58
N ALA A 52 -4.59 0.76 17.53
CA ALA A 52 -4.05 -0.17 16.54
C ALA A 52 -2.96 -1.05 17.15
N VAL A 53 -2.06 -0.47 17.96
CA VAL A 53 -0.99 -1.22 18.65
C VAL A 53 -1.58 -2.31 19.55
N ARG A 54 -2.58 -1.98 20.38
CA ARG A 54 -3.24 -2.97 21.25
C ARG A 54 -3.94 -4.07 20.46
N ALA A 55 -4.61 -3.73 19.35
CA ALA A 55 -5.27 -4.71 18.49
C ALA A 55 -4.27 -5.67 17.84
N LEU A 56 -3.11 -5.17 17.39
CA LEU A 56 -2.04 -6.00 16.83
C LEU A 56 -1.43 -6.94 17.87
N HIS A 57 -1.24 -6.48 19.11
CA HIS A 57 -0.82 -7.35 20.21
C HIS A 57 -1.84 -8.45 20.47
N ALA A 58 -3.12 -8.10 20.63
CA ALA A 58 -4.18 -9.09 20.86
C ALA A 58 -4.28 -10.12 19.73
N ALA A 59 -4.15 -9.68 18.46
CA ALA A 59 -4.13 -10.59 17.31
C ALA A 59 -2.89 -11.51 17.31
N SER A 60 -1.74 -11.00 17.77
CA SER A 60 -0.52 -11.80 17.90
C SER A 60 -0.65 -12.85 19.01
N ASP A 61 -1.24 -12.48 20.15
CA ASP A 61 -1.52 -13.39 21.25
C ASP A 61 -2.52 -14.49 20.83
N GLU A 62 -3.56 -14.13 20.08
CA GLU A 62 -4.53 -15.07 19.50
C GLU A 62 -3.86 -16.10 18.58
N MET A 63 -2.94 -15.65 17.72
CA MET A 63 -2.19 -16.52 16.82
C MET A 63 -1.12 -17.36 17.53
N GLY A 64 -0.68 -16.94 18.72
CA GLY A 64 0.33 -17.63 19.53
C GLY A 64 -0.20 -18.80 20.37
N ALA A 65 -1.51 -18.92 20.52
CA ALA A 65 -2.14 -20.00 21.29
C ALA A 65 -2.78 -21.05 20.36
N GLU A 66 -2.43 -22.32 20.58
CA GLU A 66 -2.92 -23.46 19.76
C GLU A 66 -4.45 -23.51 19.67
N ALA A 67 -5.15 -23.21 20.78
CA ALA A 67 -6.61 -23.22 20.84
C ALA A 67 -7.29 -22.12 20.00
N THR A 68 -6.57 -21.05 19.66
CA THR A 68 -7.12 -19.87 18.95
C THR A 68 -6.43 -19.58 17.63
N LEU A 69 -5.42 -20.38 17.25
CA LEU A 69 -4.70 -20.25 16.00
C LEU A 69 -5.67 -20.24 14.81
N LYS A 70 -5.47 -19.29 13.90
CA LYS A 70 -6.18 -19.21 12.61
C LYS A 70 -5.23 -19.57 11.49
N GLY A 71 -5.66 -20.44 10.58
CA GLY A 71 -4.94 -20.76 9.36
C GLY A 71 -5.10 -19.66 8.30
N TYR A 72 -5.10 -20.04 7.02
CA TYR A 72 -5.44 -19.11 5.95
C TYR A 72 -6.81 -18.46 6.20
N GLY A 73 -6.83 -17.13 6.16
CA GLY A 73 -8.07 -16.37 6.20
C GLY A 73 -8.83 -16.40 4.87
N PRO A 74 -10.01 -15.78 4.81
CA PRO A 74 -10.75 -15.59 3.57
C PRO A 74 -9.93 -14.77 2.56
N ALA A 75 -9.98 -15.16 1.28
CA ALA A 75 -9.16 -14.53 0.23
C ALA A 75 -9.52 -13.04 0.02
N GLU A 76 -10.79 -12.68 0.21
CA GLU A 76 -11.30 -11.32 0.13
C GLU A 76 -11.06 -10.50 1.42
N GLY A 77 -10.60 -11.14 2.49
CA GLY A 77 -10.44 -10.56 3.82
C GLY A 77 -11.59 -10.87 4.78
N TYR A 78 -11.32 -10.75 6.08
CA TYR A 78 -12.28 -11.07 7.13
C TYR A 78 -13.53 -10.17 7.09
N ALA A 79 -14.70 -10.79 7.25
CA ALA A 79 -16.00 -10.12 7.15
C ALA A 79 -16.17 -8.95 8.12
N PHE A 80 -15.59 -9.02 9.33
CA PHE A 80 -15.66 -7.92 10.30
C PHE A 80 -14.99 -6.63 9.76
N LEU A 81 -13.88 -6.78 9.02
CA LEU A 81 -13.15 -5.65 8.48
C LEU A 81 -13.84 -5.09 7.23
N ARG A 82 -14.31 -5.97 6.35
CA ARG A 82 -15.10 -5.58 5.16
C ARG A 82 -16.35 -4.79 5.56
N SER A 83 -17.08 -5.27 6.57
CA SER A 83 -18.26 -4.59 7.10
C SER A 83 -17.92 -3.23 7.74
N ALA A 84 -16.80 -3.14 8.45
CA ALA A 84 -16.34 -1.88 9.04
C ALA A 84 -16.00 -0.83 7.98
N VAL A 85 -15.35 -1.23 6.88
CA VAL A 85 -15.07 -0.35 5.72
C VAL A 85 -16.38 0.19 5.13
N CYS A 86 -17.36 -0.68 4.85
CA CYS A 86 -18.67 -0.27 4.35
C CYS A 86 -19.34 0.76 5.28
N ALA A 87 -19.36 0.48 6.59
CA ALA A 87 -20.05 1.31 7.57
C ALA A 87 -19.36 2.66 7.81
N HIS A 88 -18.03 2.71 7.83
CA HIS A 88 -17.29 3.89 8.27
C HIS A 88 -16.72 4.74 7.13
N ASP A 89 -16.34 4.13 6.00
CA ASP A 89 -15.71 4.85 4.90
C ASP A 89 -16.70 5.26 3.81
N TYR A 90 -17.74 4.44 3.58
CA TYR A 90 -18.72 4.65 2.51
C TYR A 90 -20.08 5.14 3.02
N ALA A 91 -20.71 4.43 3.96
CA ALA A 91 -22.06 4.78 4.43
C ALA A 91 -22.12 6.15 5.12
N THR A 92 -21.07 6.54 5.85
CA THR A 92 -20.92 7.88 6.46
C THR A 92 -20.90 9.01 5.43
N ARG A 93 -20.60 8.70 4.17
CA ARG A 93 -20.57 9.63 3.03
C ARG A 93 -21.80 9.50 2.14
N GLY A 94 -22.82 8.73 2.56
CA GLY A 94 -24.03 8.49 1.77
C GLY A 94 -23.82 7.56 0.57
N VAL A 95 -22.74 6.77 0.55
CA VAL A 95 -22.44 5.80 -0.51
C VAL A 95 -22.80 4.40 -0.04
N THR A 96 -23.63 3.69 -0.80
CA THR A 96 -24.00 2.30 -0.52
C THR A 96 -23.00 1.36 -1.18
N ILE A 97 -22.27 0.60 -0.37
CA ILE A 97 -21.37 -0.50 -0.77
C ILE A 97 -21.64 -1.69 0.16
N TYR A 98 -21.66 -2.89 -0.39
CA TYR A 98 -21.86 -4.14 0.36
C TYR A 98 -20.54 -4.81 0.70
N PRO A 99 -20.45 -5.56 1.82
CA PRO A 99 -19.21 -6.24 2.21
C PRO A 99 -18.60 -7.14 1.11
N GLU A 100 -19.42 -7.69 0.22
CA GLU A 100 -19.04 -8.55 -0.90
C GLU A 100 -18.33 -7.78 -2.03
N GLU A 101 -18.45 -6.46 -2.05
CA GLU A 101 -17.77 -5.56 -2.99
C GLU A 101 -16.41 -5.07 -2.45
N VAL A 102 -16.07 -5.41 -1.20
CA VAL A 102 -14.84 -4.97 -0.53
C VAL A 102 -13.81 -6.09 -0.50
N PHE A 103 -12.62 -5.82 -1.01
CA PHE A 103 -11.47 -6.72 -0.97
C PHE A 103 -10.35 -6.10 -0.14
N ILE A 104 -9.95 -6.77 0.94
CA ILE A 104 -8.85 -6.32 1.79
C ILE A 104 -7.54 -6.81 1.20
N THR A 105 -6.63 -5.87 0.91
CA THR A 105 -5.33 -6.16 0.30
C THR A 105 -4.18 -5.70 1.21
N THR A 106 -2.95 -6.04 0.83
CA THR A 106 -1.74 -5.65 1.57
C THR A 106 -1.37 -4.18 1.39
N GLY A 107 -1.96 -3.47 0.42
CA GLY A 107 -1.62 -2.10 0.11
C GLY A 107 -2.09 -1.64 -1.26
N ALA A 108 -2.31 -0.34 -1.39
CA ALA A 108 -2.82 0.27 -2.63
C ALA A 108 -1.85 0.10 -3.81
N LYS A 109 -0.53 0.12 -3.57
CA LYS A 109 0.48 0.02 -4.63
C LYS A 109 0.46 -1.36 -5.30
N GLU A 110 0.44 -2.41 -4.50
CA GLU A 110 0.33 -3.79 -4.95
C GLU A 110 -1.01 -4.03 -5.64
N THR A 111 -2.10 -3.49 -5.07
CA THR A 111 -3.43 -3.57 -5.69
C THR A 111 -3.48 -2.91 -7.05
N VAL A 112 -2.92 -1.70 -7.23
CA VAL A 112 -2.87 -1.04 -8.55
C VAL A 112 -2.06 -1.87 -9.55
N ALA A 113 -0.99 -2.53 -9.13
CA ALA A 113 -0.22 -3.42 -10.00
C ALA A 113 -0.99 -4.69 -10.38
N GLN A 114 -1.67 -5.33 -9.43
CA GLN A 114 -2.44 -6.56 -9.65
C GLN A 114 -3.74 -6.31 -10.39
N PHE A 115 -4.42 -5.18 -10.14
CA PHE A 115 -5.67 -4.81 -10.77
C PHE A 115 -5.53 -4.72 -12.30
N GLN A 116 -4.36 -4.26 -12.78
CA GLN A 116 -4.03 -4.23 -14.19
C GLN A 116 -4.00 -5.62 -14.84
N TRP A 117 -3.78 -6.70 -14.07
CA TRP A 117 -3.73 -8.07 -14.61
C TRP A 117 -5.11 -8.61 -14.97
N LEU A 118 -6.19 -7.95 -14.51
CA LEU A 118 -7.55 -8.28 -14.89
C LEU A 118 -7.90 -7.83 -16.31
N PHE A 119 -7.12 -6.91 -16.88
CA PHE A 119 -7.40 -6.30 -18.18
C PHE A 119 -6.47 -6.87 -19.26
N ASP A 120 -6.96 -6.88 -20.50
CA ASP A 120 -6.14 -7.23 -21.65
C ASP A 120 -5.07 -6.16 -21.93
N ARG A 121 -3.94 -6.55 -22.49
CA ARG A 121 -2.84 -5.64 -22.82
C ARG A 121 -3.20 -4.59 -23.87
N SER A 122 -4.28 -4.80 -24.62
CA SER A 122 -4.83 -3.85 -25.59
C SER A 122 -5.69 -2.76 -24.96
N CYS A 123 -6.05 -2.87 -23.68
CA CYS A 123 -6.81 -1.84 -22.99
C CYS A 123 -6.03 -0.52 -22.92
N ILE A 124 -6.72 0.58 -23.20
CA ILE A 124 -6.16 1.94 -23.10
C ILE A 124 -6.50 2.51 -21.72
N ALA A 125 -5.48 2.88 -20.95
CA ALA A 125 -5.64 3.54 -19.66
C ALA A 125 -5.52 5.06 -19.82
N ALA A 126 -6.52 5.80 -19.34
CA ALA A 126 -6.43 7.24 -19.16
C ALA A 126 -5.92 7.55 -17.74
N VAL A 127 -4.94 8.43 -17.62
CA VAL A 127 -4.39 8.89 -16.34
C VAL A 127 -4.49 10.40 -16.22
N SER A 128 -4.63 10.91 -15.00
CA SER A 128 -4.52 12.36 -14.76
C SER A 128 -3.11 12.84 -15.10
N ASP A 129 -3.00 14.12 -15.47
CA ASP A 129 -1.73 14.81 -15.61
C ASP A 129 -1.80 16.12 -14.81
N PRO A 130 -1.10 16.23 -13.65
CA PRO A 130 -0.21 15.23 -13.06
C PRO A 130 -0.94 14.05 -12.38
N VAL A 131 -0.19 12.97 -12.11
CA VAL A 131 -0.60 11.80 -11.30
C VAL A 131 0.43 11.48 -10.23
#